data_AF-K2A9L4-F1
#
_entry.id   AF-K2A9L4-F1
#
_cell.length_a   1.000
_cell.length_b   1.000
_cell.length_c   1.000
_cell.angle_alpha   90.00
_cell.angle_beta   90.00
_cell.angle_gamma   90.00
#
_symmetry.space_group_name_H-M   'P 1'
#
loop_
_entity.id
_entity.type
_entity.pdbx_description
1 polymer ?
#
loop_
_entity_poly.entity_id
_entity_poly.type
_entity_poly.pdbx_seq_one_letter_code
_entity_poly.pdbx_strand_id
1 'polypeptide(L)'
;MYNTNIDFDKIKSMHDWEDVQVVLRKQHINEQEAKILEDFLLALGFNERQRLMGVLLGFPEKCAFFVELLKKKKSLAESDESSMKDEIMNEEKNFLKELLIDAQK
;
A
#
# COMPACT_ATOMS: atom_id res chain seq x y z
N MET A 1 16.98 -18.23 1.00
CA MET A 1 17.80 -17.02 0.81
C MET A 1 17.21 -16.27 -0.37
N TYR A 2 16.47 -15.18 -0.14
CA TYR A 2 15.91 -14.37 -1.23
C TYR A 2 16.97 -13.37 -1.69
N ASN A 3 17.43 -13.55 -2.92
CA ASN A 3 18.41 -12.69 -3.55
C ASN A 3 17.67 -11.48 -4.15
N THR A 4 17.42 -10.45 -3.34
CA THR A 4 16.85 -9.19 -3.81
C THR A 4 17.97 -8.32 -4.38
N ASN A 5 18.34 -8.58 -5.64
CA ASN A 5 18.91 -7.52 -6.48
C ASN A 5 17.79 -6.51 -6.72
N ILE A 6 17.68 -5.53 -5.81
CA ILE A 6 16.80 -4.38 -5.99
C ILE A 6 17.42 -3.55 -7.12
N ASP A 7 16.79 -3.65 -8.28
CA ASP A 7 17.18 -2.88 -9.46
C ASP A 7 16.68 -1.45 -9.30
N PHE A 8 17.55 -0.59 -8.78
CA PHE A 8 17.28 0.82 -8.50
C PHE A 8 16.88 1.61 -9.76
N ASP A 9 17.18 1.12 -10.97
CA ASP A 9 16.79 1.77 -12.22
C ASP A 9 15.29 1.64 -12.55
N LYS A 10 14.57 0.68 -11.95
CA LYS A 10 13.09 0.62 -12.01
C LYS A 10 12.39 1.64 -11.11
N ILE A 11 13.11 2.25 -10.16
CA ILE A 11 12.57 3.30 -9.27
C ILE A 11 12.50 4.62 -10.03
N LYS A 12 13.47 4.89 -10.92
CA LYS A 12 13.52 6.09 -11.78
C LYS A 12 12.38 6.21 -12.79
N SER A 13 11.62 5.15 -13.04
CA SER A 13 10.47 5.16 -13.95
C SER A 13 9.12 5.27 -13.22
N MET A 14 9.09 5.59 -11.92
CA MET A 14 7.86 5.80 -11.17
C MET A 14 7.29 7.20 -11.45
N HIS A 15 6.86 7.45 -12.69
CA HIS A 15 6.23 8.72 -13.07
C HIS A 15 5.09 9.11 -12.12
N ASP A 16 4.37 8.12 -11.58
CA ASP A 16 3.20 8.33 -10.72
C ASP A 16 3.52 8.41 -9.21
N TRP A 17 4.75 8.14 -8.77
CA TRP A 17 5.06 8.15 -7.32
C TRP A 17 5.08 9.55 -6.74
N GLU A 18 5.60 10.53 -7.48
CA GLU A 18 5.56 11.93 -7.05
C GLU A 18 4.11 12.39 -6.87
N ASP A 19 3.22 11.99 -7.77
CA ASP A 19 1.78 12.26 -7.67
C ASP A 19 1.15 11.55 -6.46
N VAL A 20 1.52 10.28 -6.21
CA VAL A 20 1.09 9.55 -5.01
C VAL A 20 1.58 10.27 -3.76
N GLN A 21 2.82 10.74 -3.69
CA GLN A 21 3.34 11.50 -2.55
C GLN A 21 2.56 12.80 -2.32
N VAL A 22 2.13 13.49 -3.38
CA VAL A 22 1.24 14.66 -3.27
C VAL A 22 -0.09 14.25 -2.64
N VAL A 23 -0.68 13.13 -3.06
CA VAL A 23 -1.92 12.60 -2.48
C VAL A 23 -1.72 12.24 -1.01
N LEU A 24 -0.66 11.52 -0.65
CA LEU A 24 -0.39 11.13 0.74
C LEU A 24 -0.29 12.35 1.66
N ARG A 25 0.42 13.40 1.24
CA ARG A 25 0.53 14.66 2.00
C ARG A 25 -0.82 15.34 2.20
N LYS A 26 -1.69 15.33 1.18
CA LYS A 26 -3.06 15.87 1.30
C LYS A 26 -3.93 15.07 2.27
N GLN A 27 -3.62 13.79 2.47
CA GLN A 27 -4.29 12.92 3.43
C GLN A 27 -3.62 12.93 4.82
N HIS A 28 -2.72 13.89 5.09
CA HIS A 28 -1.98 14.01 6.35
C HIS A 28 -1.14 12.78 6.72
N ILE A 29 -0.76 11.97 5.73
CA ILE A 29 0.13 10.82 5.89
C ILE A 29 1.56 11.34 5.96
N ASN A 30 2.28 10.98 7.03
CA ASN A 30 3.64 11.48 7.26
C ASN A 30 4.70 10.69 6.47
N GLU A 31 5.96 11.15 6.47
CA GLU A 31 7.04 10.51 5.71
C GLU A 31 7.32 9.06 6.12
N GLN A 32 7.20 8.74 7.42
CA GLN A 32 7.41 7.38 7.91
C GLN A 32 6.31 6.44 7.41
N GLU A 33 5.08 6.93 7.36
CA GLU A 33 3.92 6.21 6.85
C GLU A 33 3.96 6.05 5.32
N ALA A 34 4.37 7.09 4.61
CA ALA A 34 4.59 7.04 3.16
C ALA A 34 5.69 6.02 2.81
N LYS A 35 6.74 5.91 3.64
CA LYS A 35 7.81 4.92 3.46
C LYS A 35 7.31 3.48 3.58
N ILE A 36 6.35 3.21 4.46
CA ILE A 36 5.74 1.87 4.59
C ILE A 36 5.04 1.48 3.28
N LEU A 37 4.34 2.43 2.67
CA LEU A 37 3.69 2.22 1.37
C LEU A 37 4.71 2.07 0.24
N GLU A 38 5.79 2.85 0.25
CA GLU A 38 6.89 2.74 -0.71
C GLU A 38 7.55 1.36 -0.65
N ASP A 39 7.90 0.89 0.55
CA ASP A 39 8.49 -0.43 0.78
C ASP A 39 7.55 -1.54 0.27
N PHE A 40 6.24 -1.40 0.50
CA PHE A 40 5.24 -2.34 -0.01
C PHE A 40 5.18 -2.33 -1.55
N LEU A 41 5.11 -1.15 -2.17
CA LEU A 41 5.12 -1.00 -3.63
C LEU A 41 6.38 -1.58 -4.27
N LEU A 42 7.53 -1.43 -3.61
CA LEU A 42 8.80 -1.99 -4.08
C LEU A 42 8.82 -3.51 -4.07
N ALA A 43 8.09 -4.15 -3.16
CA ALA A 43 7.93 -5.59 -3.10
C ALA A 43 7.00 -6.16 -4.20
N LEU A 44 6.18 -5.32 -4.83
CA LEU A 44 5.26 -5.72 -5.90
C LEU A 44 5.96 -5.80 -7.28
N GLY A 45 5.41 -6.66 -8.15
CA GLY A 45 5.76 -6.67 -9.56
C GLY A 45 5.31 -5.37 -10.26
N PHE A 46 5.93 -5.05 -11.40
CA PHE A 46 5.69 -3.79 -12.13
C PHE A 46 4.20 -3.52 -12.41
N ASN A 47 3.49 -4.51 -12.96
CA ASN A 47 2.07 -4.36 -13.30
C ASN A 47 1.17 -4.16 -12.08
N GLU A 48 1.47 -4.84 -10.97
CA GLU A 48 0.71 -4.73 -9.73
C GLU A 48 0.96 -3.38 -9.07
N ARG A 49 2.22 -2.93 -9.06
CA ARG A 49 2.62 -1.61 -8.58
C ARG A 49 1.88 -0.51 -9.34
N GLN A 50 1.87 -0.58 -10.68
CA GLN A 50 1.18 0.40 -11.54
C GLN A 50 -0.33 0.46 -11.26
N ARG A 51 -0.98 -0.71 -11.14
CA ARG A 51 -2.40 -0.77 -10.78
C ARG A 51 -2.69 -0.18 -9.41
N LEU A 52 -1.87 -0.50 -8.41
CA LEU A 52 -2.06 0.00 -7.06
C LEU A 52 -1.81 1.51 -6.98
N MET A 53 -0.79 2.04 -7.65
CA MET A 53 -0.58 3.48 -7.75
C MET A 53 -1.77 4.18 -8.43
N GLY A 54 -2.30 3.61 -9.52
CA GLY A 54 -3.52 4.12 -10.16
C GLY A 54 -4.73 4.14 -9.22
N VAL A 55 -4.90 3.11 -8.38
CA VAL A 55 -5.96 3.08 -7.35
C VAL A 55 -5.74 4.16 -6.30
N LEU A 56 -4.52 4.34 -5.80
CA LEU A 56 -4.22 5.36 -4.78
C LEU A 56 -4.45 6.79 -5.31
N LEU A 57 -4.15 7.02 -6.59
CA LEU A 57 -4.42 8.30 -7.26
C LEU A 57 -5.92 8.50 -7.52
N GLY A 58 -6.64 7.45 -7.90
CA GLY A 58 -8.08 7.48 -8.18
C GLY A 58 -8.95 7.60 -6.92
N PHE A 59 -8.45 7.11 -5.78
CA PHE A 59 -9.16 7.11 -4.50
C PHE A 59 -8.29 7.65 -3.36
N PRO A 60 -7.95 8.96 -3.37
CA PRO A 60 -7.09 9.59 -2.36
C PRO A 60 -7.51 9.31 -0.92
N GLU A 61 -8.81 9.34 -0.62
CA GLU A 61 -9.39 9.14 0.70
C GLU A 61 -9.14 7.74 1.27
N LYS A 62 -8.87 6.75 0.41
CA LYS A 62 -8.58 5.37 0.80
C LYS A 62 -7.10 5.17 1.16
N CYS A 63 -6.22 6.13 0.84
CA CYS A 63 -4.79 6.02 1.13
C CYS A 63 -4.49 5.87 2.62
N ALA A 64 -5.16 6.66 3.47
CA ALA A 64 -4.93 6.63 4.92
C ALA A 64 -5.27 5.24 5.51
N PHE A 65 -6.43 4.71 5.13
CA PHE A 65 -6.84 3.37 5.52
C PHE A 65 -5.84 2.29 5.04
N PHE A 66 -5.39 2.38 3.78
CA PHE A 66 -4.46 1.41 3.23
C PHE A 66 -3.12 1.41 3.97
N VAL A 67 -2.60 2.60 4.30
CA VAL A 67 -1.36 2.72 5.06
C VAL A 67 -1.52 2.22 6.50
N GLU A 68 -2.65 2.48 7.16
CA GLU A 68 -2.94 1.88 8.47
C GLU A 68 -2.96 0.34 8.40
N LEU A 69 -3.54 -0.22 7.35
CA LEU A 69 -3.57 -1.66 7.14
C LEU A 69 -2.17 -2.25 6.97
N LEU A 70 -1.30 -1.57 6.21
CA LEU A 70 0.11 -1.97 6.07
C LEU A 70 0.88 -1.87 7.40
N LYS A 71 0.63 -0.84 8.22
CA LYS A 71 1.22 -0.70 9.57
C LYS A 71 0.83 -1.87 10.46
N LYS A 72 -0.46 -2.20 10.50
CA LYS A 72 -0.96 -3.35 11.28
C LYS A 72 -0.30 -4.65 10.79
N LYS A 73 -0.22 -4.88 9.46
CA LYS A 73 0.46 -6.05 8.89
C LYS A 73 1.92 -6.16 9.29
N LYS A 74 2.66 -5.04 9.24
CA LYS A 74 4.07 -5.02 9.62
C LYS A 74 4.26 -5.36 11.10
N SER A 75 3.43 -4.78 11.97
CA SER A 75 3.42 -5.11 13.41
C SER A 75 3.18 -6.61 13.68
N LEU A 76 2.41 -7.29 12.82
CA LEU A 76 2.16 -8.74 12.96
C LEU A 76 3.23 -9.62 12.34
N ALA A 77 3.94 -9.15 11.33
CA ALA A 77 5.12 -9.87 10.85
C ALA A 77 6.22 -9.87 11.92
N GLU A 78 6.21 -8.85 12.79
CA GLU A 78 7.11 -8.68 13.93
C GLU A 78 6.58 -9.36 15.22
N SER A 79 5.33 -9.87 15.25
CA SER A 79 4.74 -10.57 16.41
C SER A 79 4.34 -12.03 16.09
N ASP A 80 4.51 -12.94 17.04
CA ASP A 80 4.11 -14.36 16.90
C ASP A 80 2.60 -14.62 17.13
N GLU A 81 1.77 -13.56 17.17
CA GLU A 81 0.36 -13.67 17.56
C GLU A 81 -0.57 -14.00 16.39
N SER A 82 -1.02 -15.26 16.34
CA SER A 82 -1.89 -15.78 15.28
C SER A 82 -3.30 -15.17 15.24
N SER A 83 -3.88 -14.73 16.36
CA SER A 83 -5.26 -14.22 16.43
C SER A 83 -5.45 -12.88 15.72
N MET A 84 -4.40 -12.07 15.67
CA MET A 84 -4.42 -10.72 15.15
C MET A 84 -4.34 -10.72 13.60
N LYS A 85 -3.83 -11.81 13.01
CA LYS A 85 -3.79 -12.04 11.55
C LYS A 85 -5.19 -12.19 10.95
N ASP A 86 -6.11 -12.84 11.67
CA ASP A 86 -7.47 -13.07 11.20
C ASP A 86 -8.31 -11.78 11.18
N GLU A 87 -8.10 -10.87 12.15
CA GLU A 87 -8.73 -9.55 12.17
C GLU A 87 -8.31 -8.70 10.97
N ILE A 88 -7.02 -8.64 10.66
CA ILE A 88 -6.51 -7.89 9.49
C ILE A 88 -7.01 -8.51 8.19
N MET A 89 -7.02 -9.83 8.07
CA MET A 89 -7.57 -10.49 6.87
C MET A 89 -9.05 -10.14 6.65
N ASN A 90 -9.82 -9.96 7.73
CA ASN A 90 -11.20 -9.49 7.65
C ASN A 90 -11.29 -8.01 7.26
N GLU A 91 -10.44 -7.14 7.82
CA GLU A 91 -10.36 -5.73 7.43
C GLU A 91 -9.97 -5.57 5.95
N GLU A 92 -9.00 -6.34 5.46
CA GLU A 92 -8.62 -6.38 4.04
C GLU A 92 -9.77 -6.82 3.14
N LYS A 93 -10.46 -7.89 3.51
CA LYS A 93 -11.61 -8.39 2.74
C LYS A 93 -12.73 -7.36 2.67
N ASN A 94 -13.00 -6.66 3.77
CA ASN A 94 -14.05 -5.65 3.82
C ASN A 94 -13.67 -4.42 2.97
N PHE A 95 -12.42 -3.95 3.08
CA PHE A 95 -11.91 -2.86 2.24
C PHE A 95 -11.97 -3.19 0.75
N LEU A 96 -11.53 -4.38 0.35
CA LEU A 96 -11.57 -4.81 -1.05
C LEU A 96 -13.01 -4.91 -1.57
N LYS A 97 -13.95 -5.36 -0.74
CA LYS A 97 -15.38 -5.38 -1.09
C LYS A 97 -15.92 -3.97 -1.33
N GLU A 98 -15.61 -3.03 -0.44
CA GLU A 98 -16.04 -1.64 -0.59
C GLU A 98 -15.48 -1.01 -1.86
N LEU A 99 -14.19 -1.22 -2.12
CA LEU A 99 -13.51 -0.65 -3.29
C LEU A 99 -14.08 -1.20 -4.60
N LEU A 100 -14.46 -2.48 -4.64
CA LEU A 100 -15.10 -3.11 -5.80
C LEU A 100 -16.55 -2.63 -6.02
N ILE A 101 -17.28 -2.33 -4.95
CA ILE A 101 -18.64 -1.78 -5.03
C ILE A 101 -18.61 -0.34 -5.55
N ASP A 102 -17.66 0.47 -5.06
CA ASP A 102 -17.55 1.87 -5.45
C ASP A 102 -17.05 2.02 -6.90
N ALA A 103 -16.22 1.09 -7.40
CA ALA A 103 -15.75 1.07 -8.78
C ALA A 103 -16.83 0.67 -9.82
N GLN A 104 -18.02 0.23 -9.39
CA GLN A 104 -19.13 -0.18 -10.27
C GLN A 104 -20.26 0.87 -10.37
N LYS A 105 -20.14 1.99 -9.66
CA LYS A 105 -21.07 3.13 -9.72
C LYS A 105 -20.53 4.22 -10.62
#